data_AF-A0A1M7SS42-F1
#
_entry.id   AF-A0A1M7SS42-F1
#
_cell.length_a   1.000
_cell.length_b   1.000
_cell.length_c   1.000
_cell.angle_alpha   90.00
_cell.angle_beta   90.00
_cell.angle_gamma   90.00
#
_symmetry.space_group_name_H-M   'P 1'
#
loop_
_entity.id
_entity.type
_entity.pdbx_description
1 polymer ?
#
loop_
_entity_poly.entity_id
_entity_poly.type
_entity_poly.pdbx_seq_one_letter_code
_entity_poly.pdbx_strand_id
1 'polypeptide(L)'
;MKKLLVLLVAVLLVSSLYAALGFKIGVVTGTVSQGEDEYRGAEAVVKKYGKEIIHVTYPDKFMQEQETTIARIVELAYDPQVKAIVICQGVPGTTAAIRRVKEMRKDIVFVVGVPHEDPGVISPAADVILEVDTPGRGKTIVELAKKMGVETIIHYSFPRHMSYKLLAERRDIMEKTAKEMGINFVFVSAPDPLGEQGLTGAQQFILEDVPRQLAKYGPKTGFFSTNCGMQEPLQKAILKHGGYYLEPCCPSPTHGFPGTLGISIPEDKKGDMTYILKVVNQKIVEMGGAGRFATWPVPMNMLFVEAGVEIAKNLVQKKVSPTNLNGIKLIVTEAAKTKYPKAALEARTLSPYKNYYMFIHKSVIFGVDKF
;
A
#
# COMPACT_ATOMS: atom_id res chain seq x y z
N MET A 1 -42.35 -39.67 -16.07
CA MET A 1 -41.00 -39.54 -16.68
C MET A 1 -40.62 -38.13 -17.17
N LYS A 2 -41.56 -37.18 -17.39
CA LYS A 2 -41.21 -35.81 -17.85
C LYS A 2 -40.91 -34.77 -16.76
N LYS A 3 -41.14 -35.08 -15.47
CA LYS A 3 -40.83 -34.18 -14.33
C LYS A 3 -39.53 -34.50 -13.58
N LEU A 4 -38.89 -35.63 -13.90
CA LEU A 4 -37.62 -36.04 -13.27
C LEU A 4 -36.39 -35.63 -14.11
N LEU A 5 -36.58 -35.29 -15.39
CA LEU A 5 -35.50 -34.88 -16.29
C LEU A 5 -35.13 -33.38 -16.15
N VAL A 6 -36.02 -32.56 -15.57
CA VAL A 6 -35.80 -31.12 -15.38
C VAL A 6 -34.95 -30.84 -14.14
N LEU A 7 -34.87 -31.78 -13.19
CA LEU A 7 -34.04 -31.62 -11.98
C LEU A 7 -32.59 -32.12 -12.16
N LEU A 8 -32.31 -32.93 -13.18
CA LEU A 8 -30.95 -33.48 -13.43
C LEU A 8 -30.09 -32.62 -14.37
N VAL A 9 -30.66 -31.61 -15.03
CA VAL A 9 -29.93 -30.65 -15.88
C VAL A 9 -29.62 -29.34 -15.15
N ALA A 10 -30.15 -29.14 -13.94
CA ALA A 10 -29.96 -27.91 -13.15
C ALA A 10 -28.85 -27.99 -12.09
N VAL A 11 -28.14 -29.13 -11.96
CA VAL A 11 -27.18 -29.35 -10.85
C VAL A 11 -25.71 -29.17 -11.24
N LEU A 12 -25.34 -29.04 -12.52
CA LEU A 12 -23.93 -28.98 -12.91
C LEU A 12 -23.69 -27.93 -13.99
N LEU A 13 -23.47 -26.68 -13.57
CA LEU A 13 -22.54 -25.71 -14.15
C LEU A 13 -22.79 -24.32 -13.54
N VAL A 14 -22.64 -24.20 -12.22
CA VAL A 14 -22.01 -22.98 -11.68
C VAL A 14 -20.50 -23.22 -11.76
N SER A 15 -19.98 -23.40 -12.98
CA SER A 15 -18.57 -23.09 -13.19
C SER A 15 -18.50 -21.59 -13.05
N SER A 16 -18.06 -21.12 -11.88
CA SER A 16 -17.48 -19.79 -11.79
C SER A 16 -16.51 -19.65 -12.97
N LEU A 17 -16.85 -18.77 -13.92
CA LEU A 17 -15.96 -18.42 -15.03
C LEU A 17 -14.72 -17.76 -14.42
N TYR A 18 -13.75 -18.58 -14.03
CA TYR A 18 -12.41 -18.09 -13.75
C TYR A 18 -11.83 -17.59 -15.07
N ALA A 19 -11.22 -16.41 -15.06
CA ALA A 19 -10.45 -15.96 -16.22
C ALA A 19 -9.25 -16.90 -16.36
N ALA A 20 -9.04 -17.54 -17.50
CA ALA A 20 -7.92 -18.47 -17.68
C ALA A 20 -6.62 -17.73 -18.05
N LEU A 21 -5.52 -18.05 -17.36
CA LEU A 21 -4.15 -17.62 -17.63
C LEU A 21 -3.46 -18.59 -18.60
N GLY A 22 -3.73 -19.89 -18.50
CA GLY A 22 -3.03 -20.95 -19.25
C GLY A 22 -1.68 -21.34 -18.64
N PHE A 23 -1.35 -20.80 -17.46
CA PHE A 23 -0.16 -21.12 -16.65
C PHE A 23 -0.44 -20.68 -15.21
N LYS A 24 0.44 -21.06 -14.28
CA LYS A 24 0.32 -20.68 -12.87
C LYS A 24 1.18 -19.48 -12.52
N ILE A 25 0.69 -18.68 -11.57
CA ILE A 25 1.41 -17.59 -10.94
C ILE A 25 1.49 -17.87 -9.44
N GLY A 26 2.71 -17.90 -8.90
CA GLY A 26 2.92 -17.89 -7.46
C GLY A 26 2.69 -16.47 -6.92
N VAL A 27 1.92 -16.33 -5.85
CA VAL A 27 1.68 -15.05 -5.17
C VAL A 27 2.17 -15.18 -3.73
N VAL A 28 3.07 -14.29 -3.32
CA VAL A 28 3.70 -14.31 -1.99
C VAL A 28 3.33 -13.04 -1.25
N THR A 29 2.67 -13.18 -0.11
CA THR A 29 2.30 -12.05 0.77
C THR A 29 2.73 -12.31 2.21
N GLY A 30 2.63 -11.31 3.06
CA GLY A 30 2.57 -11.52 4.50
C GLY A 30 1.27 -12.22 4.90
N THR A 31 1.23 -12.67 6.14
CA THR A 31 -0.02 -13.08 6.79
C THR A 31 -0.93 -11.86 7.02
N VAL A 32 -2.17 -12.11 7.43
CA VAL A 32 -3.11 -11.05 7.83
C VAL A 32 -2.53 -10.18 8.95
N SER A 33 -1.78 -10.76 9.89
CA SER A 33 -1.12 -10.02 10.99
C SER A 33 0.02 -9.12 10.52
N GLN A 34 0.70 -9.47 9.43
CA GLN A 34 1.73 -8.61 8.82
C GLN A 34 1.13 -7.50 7.94
N GLY A 35 0.09 -7.84 7.18
CA GLY A 35 -0.56 -6.90 6.28
C GLY A 35 -1.86 -7.45 5.74
N GLU A 36 -2.99 -7.01 6.31
CA GLU A 36 -4.30 -7.46 5.82
C GLU A 36 -4.55 -7.05 4.36
N ASP A 37 -4.18 -5.82 3.96
CA ASP A 37 -4.47 -5.31 2.62
C ASP A 37 -3.86 -6.18 1.50
N GLU A 38 -2.61 -6.63 1.65
CA GLU A 38 -1.96 -7.53 0.68
C GLU A 38 -2.55 -8.93 0.67
N TYR A 39 -2.90 -9.46 1.85
CA TYR A 39 -3.56 -10.75 1.95
C TYR A 39 -4.93 -10.72 1.26
N ARG A 40 -5.73 -9.65 1.46
CA ARG A 40 -7.00 -9.45 0.74
C ARG A 40 -6.80 -9.26 -0.76
N GLY A 41 -5.70 -8.62 -1.17
CA GLY A 41 -5.30 -8.55 -2.58
C GLY A 41 -5.03 -9.94 -3.17
N ALA A 42 -4.35 -10.81 -2.43
CA ALA A 42 -4.12 -12.20 -2.83
C ALA A 42 -5.44 -13.00 -2.94
N GLU A 43 -6.35 -12.86 -1.98
CA GLU A 43 -7.68 -13.48 -2.05
C GLU A 43 -8.47 -13.00 -3.27
N ALA A 44 -8.37 -11.72 -3.64
CA ALA A 44 -9.02 -11.17 -4.82
C ALA A 44 -8.51 -11.80 -6.12
N VAL A 45 -7.19 -11.98 -6.27
CA VAL A 45 -6.62 -12.65 -7.46
C VAL A 45 -6.92 -14.15 -7.48
N VAL A 46 -6.91 -14.82 -6.33
CA VAL A 46 -7.35 -16.23 -6.20
C VAL A 46 -8.81 -16.37 -6.61
N LYS A 47 -9.68 -15.45 -6.19
CA LYS A 47 -11.09 -15.45 -6.62
C LYS A 47 -11.24 -15.26 -8.12
N LYS A 48 -10.37 -14.47 -8.75
CA LYS A 48 -10.43 -14.15 -10.19
C LYS A 48 -9.88 -15.27 -11.09
N TYR A 49 -8.78 -15.90 -10.69
CA TYR A 49 -8.00 -16.84 -11.50
C TYR A 49 -8.05 -18.29 -10.97
N GLY A 50 -8.62 -18.50 -9.80
CA GLY A 50 -8.82 -19.82 -9.21
C GLY A 50 -7.50 -20.56 -8.99
N LYS A 51 -7.46 -21.83 -9.42
CA LYS A 51 -6.34 -22.75 -9.22
C LYS A 51 -5.06 -22.37 -9.98
N GLU A 52 -5.13 -21.37 -10.85
CA GLU A 52 -3.96 -20.84 -11.55
C GLU A 52 -3.14 -19.87 -10.67
N ILE A 53 -3.65 -19.50 -9.49
CA ILE A 53 -2.90 -18.78 -8.47
C ILE A 53 -2.49 -19.75 -7.36
N ILE A 54 -1.19 -19.79 -7.06
CA ILE A 54 -0.66 -20.45 -5.86
C ILE A 54 -0.30 -19.35 -4.86
N HIS A 55 -1.20 -19.09 -3.90
CA HIS A 55 -0.95 -18.12 -2.83
C HIS A 55 -0.20 -18.80 -1.67
N VAL A 56 0.93 -18.22 -1.28
CA VAL A 56 1.69 -18.60 -0.09
C VAL A 56 2.01 -17.36 0.74
N THR A 57 2.24 -17.57 2.04
CA THR A 57 2.68 -16.50 2.94
C THR A 57 4.14 -16.69 3.37
N TYR A 58 4.84 -15.59 3.62
CA TYR A 58 6.09 -15.58 4.39
C TYR A 58 5.81 -15.47 5.90
N PRO A 59 6.76 -15.90 6.78
CA PRO A 59 6.55 -15.88 8.23
C PRO A 59 6.45 -14.46 8.82
N ASP A 60 5.68 -14.29 9.89
CA ASP A 60 5.57 -13.01 10.62
C ASP A 60 6.93 -12.51 11.13
N LYS A 61 7.81 -13.43 11.50
CA LYS A 61 9.17 -13.15 11.95
C LYS A 61 10.18 -13.31 10.82
N PHE A 62 9.86 -12.81 9.62
CA PHE A 62 10.71 -12.95 8.43
C PHE A 62 12.16 -12.49 8.62
N MET A 63 12.42 -11.55 9.53
CA MET A 63 13.78 -11.12 9.89
C MET A 63 14.60 -12.22 10.57
N GLN A 64 13.95 -13.07 11.38
CA GLN A 64 14.58 -14.22 12.05
C GLN A 64 14.47 -15.50 11.21
N GLU A 65 13.44 -15.59 10.37
CA GLU A 65 13.08 -16.78 9.58
C GLU A 65 13.38 -16.60 8.08
N GLN A 66 14.51 -15.95 7.76
CA GLN A 66 14.90 -15.62 6.39
C GLN A 66 15.00 -16.88 5.49
N GLU A 67 15.57 -17.98 6.01
CA GLU A 67 15.65 -19.24 5.25
C GLU A 67 14.27 -19.83 4.95
N THR A 68 13.31 -19.70 5.87
CA THR A 68 11.93 -20.11 5.62
C THR A 68 11.32 -19.25 4.51
N THR A 69 11.50 -17.93 4.53
CA THR A 69 11.05 -17.04 3.44
C THR A 69 11.64 -17.46 2.09
N ILE A 70 12.95 -17.75 2.05
CA ILE A 70 13.64 -18.20 0.83
C ILE A 70 13.02 -19.51 0.33
N ALA A 71 12.86 -20.50 1.21
CA ALA A 71 12.29 -21.80 0.87
C ALA A 71 10.88 -21.68 0.28
N ARG A 72 9.99 -20.88 0.90
CA ARG A 72 8.61 -20.68 0.41
C ARG A 72 8.55 -20.10 -1.00
N ILE A 73 9.44 -19.17 -1.33
CA ILE A 73 9.51 -18.60 -2.69
C ILE A 73 10.07 -19.62 -3.67
N VAL A 74 11.12 -20.37 -3.29
CA VAL A 74 11.77 -21.36 -4.14
C VAL A 74 10.85 -22.54 -4.46
N GLU A 75 10.06 -23.01 -3.49
CA GLU A 75 9.10 -24.10 -3.64
C GLU A 75 8.10 -23.87 -4.79
N LEU A 76 7.71 -22.61 -5.05
CA LEU A 76 6.82 -22.26 -6.16
C LEU A 76 7.41 -22.62 -7.52
N ALA A 77 8.74 -22.60 -7.66
CA ALA A 77 9.42 -22.90 -8.92
C ALA A 77 9.47 -24.39 -9.25
N TYR A 78 9.16 -25.28 -8.28
CA TYR A 78 9.11 -26.72 -8.48
C TYR A 78 7.92 -27.14 -9.35
N ASP A 79 6.85 -26.35 -9.37
CA ASP A 79 5.73 -26.58 -10.30
C ASP A 79 6.13 -26.12 -11.72
N PRO A 80 6.20 -27.02 -12.71
CA PRO A 80 6.58 -26.66 -14.09
C PRO A 80 5.58 -25.71 -14.76
N GLN A 81 4.34 -25.66 -14.27
CA GLN A 81 3.30 -24.76 -14.77
C GLN A 81 3.46 -23.33 -14.26
N VAL A 82 4.25 -23.10 -13.19
CA VAL A 82 4.54 -21.75 -12.71
C VAL A 82 5.46 -21.04 -13.70
N LYS A 83 4.98 -19.89 -14.22
CA LYS A 83 5.69 -19.03 -15.17
C LYS A 83 5.97 -17.63 -14.62
N ALA A 84 5.37 -17.28 -13.49
CA ALA A 84 5.71 -16.06 -12.79
C ALA A 84 5.53 -16.20 -11.28
N ILE A 85 6.27 -15.38 -10.53
CA ILE A 85 6.13 -15.23 -9.08
C ILE A 85 5.99 -13.73 -8.78
N VAL A 86 4.89 -13.38 -8.10
CA VAL A 86 4.56 -12.04 -7.64
C VAL A 86 4.76 -12.00 -6.13
N ILE A 87 5.59 -11.09 -5.64
CA ILE A 87 5.92 -10.94 -4.23
C ILE A 87 5.43 -9.56 -3.79
N CYS A 88 4.53 -9.47 -2.81
CA CYS A 88 3.96 -8.18 -2.40
C CYS A 88 4.96 -7.27 -1.67
N GLN A 89 5.68 -7.84 -0.71
CA GLN A 89 6.78 -7.18 -0.01
C GLN A 89 8.03 -8.01 -0.22
N GLY A 90 9.03 -7.42 -0.86
CA GLY A 90 10.34 -8.02 -1.02
C GLY A 90 11.11 -7.97 0.30
N VAL A 91 10.65 -8.71 1.32
CA VAL A 91 11.33 -8.79 2.63
C VAL A 91 12.72 -9.42 2.50
N PRO A 92 13.65 -9.21 3.46
CA PRO A 92 15.00 -9.78 3.38
C PRO A 92 15.01 -11.28 3.06
N GLY A 93 15.87 -11.67 2.13
CA GLY A 93 15.89 -13.02 1.53
C GLY A 93 15.22 -13.12 0.16
N THR A 94 14.42 -12.13 -0.24
CA THR A 94 13.73 -12.13 -1.54
C THR A 94 14.72 -12.20 -2.70
N THR A 95 15.75 -11.36 -2.73
CA THR A 95 16.78 -11.37 -3.79
C THR A 95 17.49 -12.71 -3.88
N ALA A 96 17.84 -13.31 -2.74
CA ALA A 96 18.49 -14.62 -2.68
C ALA A 96 17.58 -15.72 -3.24
N ALA A 97 16.29 -15.70 -2.89
CA ALA A 97 15.31 -16.64 -3.42
C ALA A 97 15.14 -16.50 -4.94
N ILE A 98 15.06 -15.28 -5.45
CA ILE A 98 14.95 -15.03 -6.89
C ILE A 98 16.16 -15.59 -7.64
N ARG A 99 17.38 -15.32 -7.16
CA ARG A 99 18.63 -15.84 -7.76
C ARG A 99 18.62 -17.37 -7.79
N ARG A 100 18.29 -18.00 -6.67
CA ARG A 100 18.19 -19.46 -6.56
C ARG A 100 17.14 -20.06 -7.50
N VAL A 101 15.98 -19.41 -7.64
CA VAL A 101 14.98 -19.84 -8.64
C VAL A 101 15.53 -19.70 -10.06
N LYS A 102 16.16 -18.57 -10.40
CA LYS A 102 16.68 -18.32 -11.76
C LYS A 102 17.83 -19.27 -12.14
N GLU A 103 18.58 -19.83 -11.18
CA GLU A 103 19.55 -20.90 -11.44
C GLU A 103 18.88 -22.17 -12.01
N MET A 104 17.69 -22.50 -11.52
CA MET A 104 16.93 -23.70 -11.92
C MET A 104 15.93 -23.43 -13.05
N ARG A 105 15.32 -22.24 -13.06
CA ARG A 105 14.18 -21.85 -13.89
C ARG A 105 14.35 -20.41 -14.38
N LYS A 106 15.13 -20.24 -15.46
CA LYS A 106 15.36 -18.94 -16.10
C LYS A 106 14.09 -18.34 -16.74
N ASP A 107 13.07 -19.15 -17.00
CA ASP A 107 11.82 -18.76 -17.65
C ASP A 107 10.79 -18.09 -16.74
N ILE A 108 10.98 -18.13 -15.41
CA ILE A 108 10.03 -17.54 -14.45
C ILE A 108 10.23 -16.02 -14.39
N VAL A 109 9.15 -15.27 -14.60
CA VAL A 109 9.10 -13.81 -14.41
C VAL A 109 8.91 -13.45 -12.94
N PHE A 110 9.62 -12.43 -12.45
CA PHE A 110 9.45 -11.90 -11.09
C PHE A 110 8.91 -10.48 -11.07
N VAL A 111 7.82 -10.28 -10.33
CA VAL A 111 7.30 -8.94 -9.99
C VAL A 111 7.37 -8.77 -8.48
N VAL A 112 8.07 -7.74 -8.00
CA VAL A 112 8.32 -7.52 -6.57
C VAL A 112 7.78 -6.16 -6.15
N GLY A 113 6.81 -6.16 -5.25
CA GLY A 113 6.32 -4.97 -4.56
C GLY A 113 7.17 -4.65 -3.33
N VAL A 114 7.20 -3.38 -2.95
CA VAL A 114 7.76 -2.83 -1.71
C VAL A 114 9.05 -3.55 -1.29
N PRO A 115 10.13 -3.48 -2.09
CA PRO A 115 11.38 -4.15 -1.74
C PRO A 115 12.00 -3.54 -0.49
N HIS A 116 12.31 -4.38 0.49
CA HIS A 116 13.03 -4.00 1.72
C HIS A 116 14.55 -4.14 1.58
N GLU A 117 15.02 -4.45 0.38
CA GLU A 117 16.43 -4.59 0.04
C GLU A 117 16.89 -3.40 -0.82
N ASP A 118 18.20 -3.15 -0.86
CA ASP A 118 18.77 -2.05 -1.64
C ASP A 118 18.36 -2.14 -3.12
N PRO A 119 17.92 -1.02 -3.76
CA PRO A 119 17.53 -1.02 -5.17
C PRO A 119 18.58 -1.61 -6.12
N GLY A 120 19.87 -1.38 -5.88
CA GLY A 120 20.96 -1.94 -6.69
C GLY A 120 21.15 -3.44 -6.55
N VAL A 121 20.61 -4.03 -5.47
CA VAL A 121 20.65 -5.48 -5.22
C VAL A 121 19.44 -6.19 -5.84
N ILE A 122 18.23 -5.62 -5.68
CA ILE A 122 16.99 -6.24 -6.16
C ILE A 122 16.71 -5.98 -7.64
N SER A 123 17.01 -4.79 -8.17
CA SER A 123 16.79 -4.44 -9.59
C SER A 123 17.41 -5.40 -10.61
N PRO A 124 18.65 -5.91 -10.44
CA PRO A 124 19.20 -6.89 -11.38
C PRO A 124 18.64 -8.30 -11.18
N ALA A 125 17.96 -8.60 -10.07
CA ALA A 125 17.41 -9.93 -9.78
C ALA A 125 15.97 -10.09 -10.29
N ALA A 126 15.11 -9.08 -10.11
CA ALA A 126 13.70 -9.13 -10.48
C ALA A 126 13.42 -8.52 -11.86
N ASP A 127 12.35 -8.96 -12.51
CA ASP A 127 11.96 -8.43 -13.84
C ASP A 127 11.24 -7.08 -13.71
N VAL A 128 10.35 -6.90 -12.73
CA VAL A 128 9.67 -5.63 -12.42
C VAL A 128 9.62 -5.40 -10.92
N ILE A 129 9.85 -4.16 -10.49
CA ILE A 129 9.74 -3.74 -9.09
C ILE A 129 8.72 -2.61 -8.96
N LEU A 130 7.86 -2.67 -7.95
CA LEU A 130 6.79 -1.72 -7.68
C LEU A 130 6.97 -1.14 -6.27
N GLU A 131 7.03 0.18 -6.14
CA GLU A 131 7.27 0.86 -4.87
C GLU A 131 6.41 2.13 -4.77
N VAL A 132 6.16 2.57 -3.55
CA VAL A 132 5.60 3.88 -3.26
C VAL A 132 6.67 4.95 -3.48
N ASP A 133 6.34 6.01 -4.22
CA ASP A 133 7.24 7.14 -4.40
C ASP A 133 7.36 7.99 -3.14
N THR A 134 8.10 7.49 -2.15
CA THR A 134 8.27 8.13 -0.85
C THR A 134 8.92 9.52 -0.97
N PRO A 135 9.98 9.74 -1.77
CA PRO A 135 10.49 11.09 -2.02
C PRO A 135 9.46 12.00 -2.70
N GLY A 136 8.80 11.52 -3.76
CA GLY A 136 7.81 12.31 -4.51
C GLY A 136 6.60 12.73 -3.66
N ARG A 137 6.21 11.89 -2.69
CA ARG A 137 5.21 12.24 -1.67
C ARG A 137 5.57 13.49 -0.88
N GLY A 138 6.85 13.83 -0.76
CA GLY A 138 7.27 15.04 -0.06
C GLY A 138 6.69 16.30 -0.70
N LYS A 139 6.55 16.30 -2.02
CA LYS A 139 5.88 17.37 -2.75
C LYS A 139 4.35 17.26 -2.63
N THR A 140 3.79 16.07 -2.88
CA THR A 140 2.33 15.91 -2.99
C THR A 140 1.60 16.10 -1.65
N ILE A 141 2.23 15.78 -0.52
CA ILE A 141 1.67 16.04 0.82
C ILE A 141 1.51 17.55 1.05
N VAL A 142 2.49 18.34 0.64
CA VAL A 142 2.46 19.81 0.80
C VAL A 142 1.44 20.43 -0.14
N GLU A 143 1.35 19.96 -1.40
CA GLU A 143 0.33 20.38 -2.35
C GLU A 143 -1.08 20.08 -1.84
N LEU A 144 -1.28 18.89 -1.25
CA LEU A 144 -2.52 18.51 -0.60
C LEU A 144 -2.84 19.42 0.59
N ALA A 145 -1.85 19.69 1.44
CA ALA A 145 -1.99 20.61 2.57
C ALA A 145 -2.45 22.00 2.10
N LYS A 146 -1.81 22.54 1.05
CA LYS A 146 -2.21 23.82 0.45
C LYS A 146 -3.65 23.80 -0.06
N LYS A 147 -4.04 22.74 -0.78
CA LYS A 147 -5.41 22.54 -1.28
C LYS A 147 -6.44 22.49 -0.14
N MET A 148 -6.08 21.92 1.01
CA MET A 148 -6.93 21.85 2.20
C MET A 148 -6.97 23.16 3.01
N GLY A 149 -6.16 24.17 2.63
CA GLY A 149 -6.11 25.46 3.32
C GLY A 149 -5.17 25.50 4.52
N VAL A 150 -4.21 24.58 4.61
CA VAL A 150 -3.20 24.53 5.67
C VAL A 150 -2.15 25.63 5.49
N GLU A 151 -1.79 26.27 6.60
CA GLU A 151 -0.76 27.32 6.68
C GLU A 151 0.49 26.87 7.44
N THR A 152 0.36 25.89 8.35
CA THR A 152 1.49 25.25 9.06
C THR A 152 1.40 23.73 8.95
N ILE A 153 2.51 23.06 8.62
CA ILE A 153 2.64 21.61 8.67
C ILE A 153 3.51 21.21 9.86
N ILE A 154 2.97 20.36 10.73
CA ILE A 154 3.72 19.65 11.76
C ILE A 154 4.11 18.28 11.23
N HIS A 155 5.41 18.03 11.14
CA HIS A 155 5.98 16.75 10.73
C HIS A 155 6.55 16.01 11.94
N TYR A 156 5.83 15.00 12.42
CA TYR A 156 6.27 14.13 13.51
C TYR A 156 7.18 13.00 13.02
N SER A 157 8.40 12.96 13.53
CA SER A 157 9.32 11.85 13.30
C SER A 157 10.34 11.69 14.43
N PHE A 158 11.29 10.78 14.26
CA PHE A 158 12.30 10.42 15.25
C PHE A 158 13.58 9.92 14.56
N PRO A 159 14.73 9.87 15.27
CA PRO A 159 16.04 9.61 14.66
C PRO A 159 16.11 8.35 13.80
N ARG A 160 15.51 7.23 14.24
CA ARG A 160 15.50 5.98 13.47
C ARG A 160 14.85 6.14 12.09
N HIS A 161 13.67 6.76 12.00
CA HIS A 161 13.03 7.02 10.71
C HIS A 161 13.81 8.03 9.86
N MET A 162 14.44 9.03 10.49
CA MET A 162 15.30 9.99 9.78
C MET A 162 16.66 9.40 9.35
N SER A 163 17.02 8.21 9.83
CA SER A 163 18.17 7.46 9.29
C SER A 163 17.86 6.75 7.97
N TYR A 164 16.58 6.55 7.64
CA TYR A 164 16.19 5.91 6.39
C TYR A 164 16.23 6.92 5.25
N LYS A 165 17.09 6.67 4.27
CA LYS A 165 17.37 7.59 3.16
C LYS A 165 16.11 8.18 2.52
N LEU A 166 15.15 7.33 2.11
CA LEU A 166 13.95 7.79 1.41
C LEU A 166 13.00 8.62 2.32
N LEU A 167 12.95 8.34 3.62
CA LEU A 167 12.12 9.11 4.55
C LEU A 167 12.75 10.46 4.88
N ALA A 168 14.07 10.51 5.06
CA ALA A 168 14.82 11.75 5.24
C ALA A 168 14.69 12.65 4.00
N GLU A 169 14.88 12.07 2.81
CA GLU A 169 14.72 12.78 1.53
C GLU A 169 13.29 13.32 1.36
N ARG A 170 12.25 12.53 1.71
CA ARG A 170 10.87 13.03 1.73
C ARG A 170 10.72 14.25 2.64
N ARG A 171 11.25 14.20 3.86
CA ARG A 171 11.19 15.33 4.81
C ARG A 171 11.83 16.58 4.23
N ASP A 172 13.03 16.44 3.66
CA ASP A 172 13.77 17.56 3.06
C ASP A 172 12.99 18.17 1.87
N ILE A 173 12.37 17.33 1.04
CA ILE A 173 11.48 17.76 -0.05
C ILE A 173 10.23 18.47 0.51
N MET A 174 9.60 17.93 1.56
CA MET A 174 8.44 18.59 2.20
C MET A 174 8.81 19.98 2.71
N GLU A 175 9.93 20.11 3.41
CA GLU A 175 10.40 21.38 3.95
C GLU A 175 10.67 22.41 2.84
N LYS A 176 11.36 21.97 1.78
CA LYS A 176 11.62 22.82 0.60
C LYS A 176 10.33 23.24 -0.11
N THR A 177 9.44 22.31 -0.41
CA THR A 177 8.17 22.59 -1.09
C THR A 177 7.25 23.46 -0.23
N ALA A 178 7.23 23.25 1.09
CA ALA A 178 6.46 24.09 2.01
C ALA A 178 6.94 25.54 1.97
N LYS A 179 8.27 25.75 2.00
CA LYS A 179 8.86 27.09 1.83
C LYS A 179 8.47 27.75 0.51
N GLU A 180 8.53 27.01 -0.60
CA GLU A 180 8.13 27.49 -1.93
C GLU A 180 6.63 27.86 -2.01
N MET A 181 5.77 27.17 -1.26
CA MET A 181 4.32 27.38 -1.23
C MET A 181 3.83 28.34 -0.14
N GLY A 182 4.76 28.92 0.63
CA GLY A 182 4.46 29.82 1.75
C GLY A 182 3.75 29.11 2.91
N ILE A 183 4.07 27.84 3.16
CA ILE A 183 3.59 27.05 4.29
C ILE A 183 4.72 26.93 5.31
N ASN A 184 4.43 27.22 6.57
CA ASN A 184 5.38 27.03 7.66
C ASN A 184 5.58 25.53 7.93
N PHE A 185 6.81 25.03 7.84
CA PHE A 185 7.13 23.63 8.11
C PHE A 185 7.82 23.50 9.47
N VAL A 186 7.28 22.65 10.34
CA VAL A 186 7.79 22.43 11.69
C VAL A 186 8.08 20.95 11.88
N PHE A 187 9.37 20.61 12.01
CA PHE A 187 9.77 19.28 12.44
C PHE A 187 9.60 19.14 13.95
N VAL A 188 8.91 18.10 14.39
CA VAL A 188 8.76 17.77 15.82
C VAL A 188 9.28 16.37 16.07
N SER A 189 10.23 16.26 17.01
CA SER A 189 10.76 14.97 17.44
C SER A 189 9.79 14.29 18.38
N ALA A 190 9.11 13.26 17.90
CA ALA A 190 8.27 12.38 18.70
C ALA A 190 9.12 11.25 19.32
N PRO A 191 8.65 10.57 20.39
CA PRO A 191 9.29 9.36 20.89
C PRO A 191 9.30 8.25 19.82
N ASP A 192 10.38 7.48 19.73
CA ASP A 192 10.42 6.28 18.90
C ASP A 192 9.52 5.20 19.52
N PRO A 193 8.51 4.65 18.81
CA PRO A 193 7.66 3.57 19.32
C PRO A 193 8.40 2.29 19.70
N LEU A 194 9.63 2.11 19.23
CA LEU A 194 10.52 0.99 19.60
C LEU A 194 11.62 1.41 20.59
N GLY A 195 11.61 2.67 21.04
CA GLY A 195 12.51 3.18 22.06
C GLY A 195 12.05 2.89 23.48
N GLU A 196 12.70 3.51 24.45
CA GLU A 196 12.48 3.28 25.88
C GLU A 196 11.02 3.53 26.32
N GLN A 197 10.38 4.57 25.79
CA GLN A 197 8.99 4.90 26.14
C GLN A 197 7.97 4.01 25.40
N GLY A 198 8.43 3.22 24.43
CA GLY A 198 7.62 2.29 23.65
C GLY A 198 6.49 2.93 22.86
N LEU A 199 5.62 2.08 22.30
CA LEU A 199 4.47 2.50 21.51
C LEU A 199 3.53 3.39 22.31
N THR A 200 3.25 3.04 23.57
CA THR A 200 2.32 3.78 24.43
C THR A 200 2.80 5.21 24.70
N GLY A 201 4.10 5.40 24.96
CA GLY A 201 4.67 6.73 25.14
C GLY A 201 4.61 7.58 23.86
N ALA A 202 4.91 6.98 22.71
CA ALA A 202 4.77 7.63 21.41
C ALA A 202 3.31 8.04 21.10
N GLN A 203 2.34 7.18 21.43
CA GLN A 203 0.93 7.47 21.25
C GLN A 203 0.44 8.59 22.18
N GLN A 204 0.85 8.56 23.45
CA GLN A 204 0.51 9.59 24.43
C GLN A 204 1.07 10.96 24.02
N PHE A 205 2.33 11.00 23.55
CA PHE A 205 2.94 12.21 23.03
C PHE A 205 2.08 12.87 21.95
N ILE A 206 1.58 12.09 20.97
CA ILE A 206 0.73 12.63 19.89
C ILE A 206 -0.57 13.22 20.43
N LEU A 207 -1.23 12.54 21.37
CA LEU A 207 -2.49 13.02 21.97
C LEU A 207 -2.31 14.36 22.68
N GLU A 208 -1.16 14.59 23.31
CA GLU A 208 -0.86 15.81 24.04
C GLU A 208 -0.25 16.91 23.18
N ASP A 209 0.52 16.56 22.15
CA ASP A 209 1.25 17.56 21.35
C ASP A 209 0.36 18.19 20.28
N VAL A 210 -0.55 17.44 19.65
CA VAL A 210 -1.50 18.00 18.67
C VAL A 210 -2.25 19.25 19.20
N PRO A 211 -2.91 19.24 20.37
CA PRO A 211 -3.53 20.46 20.90
C PRO A 211 -2.52 21.56 21.25
N ARG A 212 -1.30 21.23 21.67
CA ARG A 212 -0.22 22.22 21.90
C ARG A 212 0.20 22.92 20.63
N GLN A 213 0.38 22.17 19.53
CA GLN A 213 0.72 22.73 18.23
C GLN A 213 -0.42 23.58 17.66
N LEU A 214 -1.68 23.15 17.84
CA LEU A 214 -2.85 23.96 17.46
C LEU A 214 -2.94 25.27 18.25
N ALA A 215 -2.63 25.25 19.55
CA ALA A 215 -2.60 26.46 20.36
C ALA A 215 -1.49 27.43 19.90
N LYS A 216 -0.35 26.90 19.45
CA LYS A 216 0.81 27.68 19.01
C LYS A 216 0.67 28.23 17.59
N TYR A 217 0.18 27.43 16.65
CA TYR A 217 0.17 27.74 15.22
C TYR A 217 -1.23 27.98 14.64
N GLY A 218 -2.28 27.79 15.43
CA GLY A 218 -3.66 28.06 15.05
C GLY A 218 -4.35 26.89 14.34
N PRO A 219 -5.65 27.05 14.00
CA PRO A 219 -6.51 25.97 13.51
C PRO A 219 -6.15 25.50 12.08
N LYS A 220 -5.42 26.30 11.30
CA LYS A 220 -4.94 25.94 9.95
C LYS A 220 -3.62 25.14 9.97
N THR A 221 -3.50 24.27 10.97
CA THR A 221 -2.33 23.40 11.15
C THR A 221 -2.65 22.00 10.65
N GLY A 222 -1.84 21.52 9.70
CA GLY A 222 -1.87 20.16 9.20
C GLY A 222 -0.81 19.30 9.87
N PHE A 223 -1.12 18.03 10.07
CA PHE A 223 -0.26 17.08 10.76
C PHE A 223 0.04 15.89 9.85
N PHE A 224 1.30 15.46 9.93
CA PHE A 224 1.78 14.24 9.30
C PHE A 224 2.72 13.52 10.28
N SER A 225 2.53 12.21 10.43
CA SER A 225 3.44 11.35 11.22
C SER A 225 4.06 10.29 10.33
N THR A 226 5.32 9.99 10.59
CA THR A 226 6.09 8.98 9.83
C THR A 226 5.87 7.54 10.27
N ASN A 227 5.06 7.25 11.30
CA ASN A 227 4.93 5.90 11.88
C ASN A 227 3.48 5.42 11.99
N CYS A 228 3.24 4.12 11.71
CA CYS A 228 1.92 3.50 11.71
C CYS A 228 1.24 3.51 13.09
N GLY A 229 2.00 3.28 14.16
CA GLY A 229 1.49 3.19 15.53
C GLY A 229 0.98 4.53 16.09
N MET A 230 1.33 5.64 15.46
CA MET A 230 0.89 6.99 15.84
C MET A 230 -0.39 7.45 15.13
N GLN A 231 -0.87 6.71 14.12
CA GLN A 231 -1.92 7.21 13.22
C GLN A 231 -3.28 7.29 13.91
N GLU A 232 -3.68 6.28 14.69
CA GLU A 232 -4.92 6.34 15.47
C GLU A 232 -4.93 7.49 16.49
N PRO A 233 -3.92 7.64 17.38
CA PRO A 233 -3.87 8.79 18.26
C PRO A 233 -3.90 10.13 17.52
N LEU A 234 -3.21 10.22 16.38
CA LEU A 234 -3.17 11.44 15.58
C LEU A 234 -4.56 11.80 15.03
N GLN A 235 -5.25 10.82 14.43
CA GLN A 235 -6.61 11.00 13.92
C GLN A 235 -7.58 11.36 15.04
N LYS A 236 -7.52 10.67 16.20
CA LYS A 236 -8.35 10.95 17.39
C LYS A 236 -8.13 12.38 17.90
N ALA A 237 -6.86 12.81 18.03
CA ALA A 237 -6.54 14.14 18.50
C ALA A 237 -7.04 15.23 17.54
N ILE A 238 -6.89 15.05 16.22
CA ILE A 238 -7.34 16.03 15.22
C ILE A 238 -8.87 16.09 15.10
N LEU A 239 -9.57 14.96 15.27
CA LEU A 239 -11.03 14.94 15.34
C LEU A 239 -11.52 15.73 16.55
N LYS A 240 -10.87 15.54 17.71
CA LYS A 240 -11.26 16.18 18.97
C LYS A 240 -10.90 17.67 19.04
N HIS A 241 -9.72 18.06 18.55
CA HIS A 241 -9.16 19.38 18.78
C HIS A 241 -9.14 20.29 17.55
N GLY A 242 -9.38 19.76 16.35
CA GLY A 242 -9.29 20.51 15.10
C GLY A 242 -7.96 20.28 14.36
N GLY A 243 -7.67 21.12 13.37
CA GLY A 243 -6.55 20.92 12.45
C GLY A 243 -6.85 19.93 11.33
N TYR A 244 -5.80 19.56 10.60
CA TYR A 244 -5.90 18.76 9.37
C TYR A 244 -5.03 17.51 9.44
N TYR A 245 -5.59 16.37 9.08
CA TYR A 245 -4.87 15.13 8.87
C TYR A 245 -4.56 14.98 7.37
N LEU A 246 -3.30 15.19 7.01
CA LEU A 246 -2.89 15.31 5.60
C LEU A 246 -2.97 13.98 4.87
N GLU A 247 -2.29 12.96 5.38
CA GLU A 247 -2.42 11.57 4.96
C GLU A 247 -1.70 10.65 5.96
N PRO A 248 -2.02 9.33 5.97
CA PRO A 248 -1.27 8.37 6.78
C PRO A 248 0.18 8.19 6.31
N CYS A 249 1.05 7.66 7.18
CA CYS A 249 2.41 7.28 6.77
C CYS A 249 2.42 6.28 5.61
N CYS A 250 1.47 5.33 5.62
CA CYS A 250 1.17 4.39 4.56
C CYS A 250 -0.29 4.64 4.11
N PRO A 251 -0.52 5.52 3.11
CA PRO A 251 -1.86 5.99 2.80
C PRO A 251 -2.81 4.86 2.36
N SER A 252 -3.91 4.72 3.08
CA SER A 252 -4.99 3.76 2.82
C SER A 252 -6.21 4.14 3.67
N PRO A 253 -7.46 3.85 3.24
CA PRO A 253 -8.63 4.06 4.09
C PRO A 253 -8.73 3.03 5.24
N THR A 254 -7.93 1.97 5.23
CA THR A 254 -7.84 0.99 6.32
C THR A 254 -6.80 1.39 7.39
N HIS A 255 -5.96 2.39 7.12
CA HIS A 255 -4.83 2.73 7.98
C HIS A 255 -5.25 3.64 9.14
N GLY A 256 -5.55 3.02 10.29
CA GLY A 256 -5.96 3.68 11.54
C GLY A 256 -7.42 4.15 11.55
N PHE A 257 -8.00 4.49 10.39
CA PHE A 257 -9.37 5.03 10.33
C PHE A 257 -10.42 4.11 10.97
N PRO A 258 -10.47 2.79 10.69
CA PRO A 258 -11.48 1.94 11.32
C PRO A 258 -11.39 1.92 12.86
N GLY A 259 -10.18 1.80 13.40
CA GLY A 259 -9.94 1.82 14.84
C GLY A 259 -10.25 3.17 15.49
N THR A 260 -9.89 4.28 14.83
CA THR A 260 -10.24 5.63 15.30
C THR A 260 -11.74 5.87 15.36
N LEU A 261 -12.46 5.40 14.34
CA LEU A 261 -13.88 5.71 14.13
C LEU A 261 -14.81 4.65 14.72
N GLY A 262 -14.28 3.59 15.33
CA GLY A 262 -15.06 2.47 15.85
C GLY A 262 -15.83 1.72 14.76
N ILE A 263 -15.29 1.67 13.54
CA ILE A 263 -15.91 1.01 12.39
C ILE A 263 -15.53 -0.47 12.42
N SER A 264 -16.54 -1.34 12.40
CA SER A 264 -16.37 -2.76 12.10
C SER A 264 -16.68 -3.00 10.63
N ILE A 265 -15.74 -3.58 9.88
CA ILE A 265 -15.94 -3.91 8.46
C ILE A 265 -16.58 -5.31 8.37
N PRO A 266 -17.78 -5.43 7.74
CA PRO A 266 -18.40 -6.73 7.54
C PRO A 266 -17.50 -7.70 6.75
N GLU A 267 -17.63 -9.00 7.01
CA GLU A 267 -16.81 -10.03 6.36
C GLU A 267 -16.89 -9.98 4.83
N ASP A 268 -18.07 -9.76 4.28
CA ASP A 268 -18.32 -9.66 2.83
C ASP A 268 -17.82 -8.35 2.20
N LYS A 269 -17.36 -7.41 3.03
CA LYS A 269 -16.83 -6.09 2.63
C LYS A 269 -15.33 -5.95 2.87
N LYS A 270 -14.64 -6.98 3.37
CA LYS A 270 -13.19 -6.96 3.51
C LYS A 270 -12.54 -6.78 2.14
N GLY A 271 -11.70 -5.75 2.02
CA GLY A 271 -11.04 -5.38 0.76
C GLY A 271 -11.92 -4.61 -0.24
N ASP A 272 -13.18 -4.29 0.08
CA ASP A 272 -14.03 -3.39 -0.71
C ASP A 272 -13.69 -1.93 -0.39
N MET A 273 -12.71 -1.38 -1.11
CA MET A 273 -12.22 -0.02 -0.87
C MET A 273 -13.30 1.04 -1.06
N THR A 274 -14.23 0.85 -1.99
CA THR A 274 -15.32 1.82 -2.21
C THR A 274 -16.29 1.82 -1.02
N TYR A 275 -16.65 0.65 -0.49
CA TYR A 275 -17.44 0.57 0.74
C TYR A 275 -16.72 1.20 1.93
N ILE A 276 -15.44 0.83 2.16
CA ILE A 276 -14.65 1.32 3.29
C ILE A 276 -14.53 2.85 3.23
N LEU A 277 -14.20 3.41 2.06
CA LEU A 277 -14.15 4.86 1.86
C LEU A 277 -15.47 5.55 2.20
N LYS A 278 -16.62 4.98 1.78
CA LYS A 278 -17.94 5.54 2.08
C LYS A 278 -18.22 5.58 3.58
N VAL A 279 -17.97 4.49 4.30
CA VAL A 279 -18.24 4.40 5.74
C VAL A 279 -17.29 5.30 6.53
N VAL A 280 -16.00 5.32 6.18
CA VAL A 280 -15.02 6.23 6.78
C VAL A 280 -15.40 7.68 6.53
N ASN A 281 -15.75 8.03 5.28
CA ASN A 281 -16.19 9.37 4.91
C ASN A 281 -17.40 9.82 5.74
N GLN A 282 -18.42 8.97 5.84
CA GLN A 282 -19.62 9.25 6.62
C GLN A 282 -19.26 9.55 8.09
N LYS A 283 -18.47 8.69 8.73
CA LYS A 283 -18.09 8.86 10.13
C LYS A 283 -17.23 10.10 10.37
N ILE A 284 -16.29 10.38 9.47
CA ILE A 284 -15.48 11.61 9.53
C ILE A 284 -16.38 12.85 9.44
N VAL A 285 -17.35 12.86 8.53
CA VAL A 285 -18.30 13.99 8.38
C VAL A 285 -19.19 14.12 9.61
N GLU A 286 -19.75 13.03 10.13
CA GLU A 286 -20.56 12.99 11.36
C GLU A 286 -19.79 13.57 12.57
N MET A 287 -18.48 13.33 12.63
CA MET A 287 -17.59 13.85 13.68
C MET A 287 -17.01 15.26 13.38
N GLY A 288 -17.54 15.97 12.38
CA GLY A 288 -17.12 17.34 12.04
C GLY A 288 -15.74 17.44 11.37
N GLY A 289 -15.26 16.35 10.77
CA GLY A 289 -13.96 16.26 10.08
C GLY A 289 -14.00 16.57 8.58
N ALA A 290 -15.15 17.00 8.03
CA ALA A 290 -15.29 17.30 6.61
C ALA A 290 -14.22 18.30 6.12
N GLY A 291 -13.54 17.97 5.02
CA GLY A 291 -12.46 18.77 4.43
C GLY A 291 -11.13 18.73 5.18
N ARG A 292 -11.04 18.04 6.32
CA ARG A 292 -9.86 18.04 7.20
C ARG A 292 -9.07 16.75 7.19
N PHE A 293 -9.60 15.67 6.60
CA PHE A 293 -8.95 14.36 6.58
C PHE A 293 -8.80 13.87 5.14
N ALA A 294 -7.61 13.41 4.80
CA ALA A 294 -7.33 12.82 3.51
C ALA A 294 -6.54 11.52 3.61
N THR A 295 -6.57 10.75 2.54
CA THR A 295 -5.87 9.47 2.39
C THR A 295 -5.74 9.11 0.91
N TRP A 296 -5.11 7.99 0.59
CA TRP A 296 -5.22 7.39 -0.75
C TRP A 296 -6.40 6.42 -0.79
N PRO A 297 -7.12 6.32 -1.91
CA PRO A 297 -8.33 5.51 -1.98
C PRO A 297 -8.07 4.00 -2.10
N VAL A 298 -6.84 3.58 -2.45
CA VAL A 298 -6.48 2.17 -2.58
C VAL A 298 -5.12 1.94 -1.88
N PRO A 299 -5.00 0.97 -0.97
CA PRO A 299 -3.72 0.60 -0.38
C PRO A 299 -2.76 0.06 -1.44
N MET A 300 -1.52 0.55 -1.44
CA MET A 300 -0.53 0.19 -2.46
C MET A 300 -0.14 -1.28 -2.43
N ASN A 301 -0.07 -1.91 -1.25
CA ASN A 301 0.29 -3.33 -1.16
C ASN A 301 -0.78 -4.22 -1.79
N MET A 302 -2.07 -3.96 -1.50
CA MET A 302 -3.19 -4.61 -2.19
C MET A 302 -3.07 -4.42 -3.71
N LEU A 303 -2.83 -3.18 -4.13
CA LEU A 303 -2.72 -2.84 -5.54
C LEU A 303 -1.53 -3.54 -6.22
N PHE A 304 -0.38 -3.65 -5.54
CA PHE A 304 0.81 -4.29 -6.09
C PHE A 304 0.67 -5.80 -6.21
N VAL A 305 -0.13 -6.46 -5.37
CA VAL A 305 -0.49 -7.87 -5.60
C VAL A 305 -1.34 -8.01 -6.85
N GLU A 306 -2.44 -7.25 -6.92
CA GLU A 306 -3.42 -7.40 -8.01
C GLU A 306 -2.84 -6.96 -9.36
N ALA A 307 -2.22 -5.77 -9.40
CA ALA A 307 -1.52 -5.29 -10.58
C ALA A 307 -0.29 -6.14 -10.89
N GLY A 308 0.40 -6.66 -9.88
CA GLY A 308 1.56 -7.52 -10.06
C GLY A 308 1.22 -8.81 -10.81
N VAL A 309 0.06 -9.42 -10.51
CA VAL A 309 -0.47 -10.57 -11.26
C VAL A 309 -0.77 -10.21 -12.71
N GLU A 310 -1.39 -9.05 -12.98
CA GLU A 310 -1.63 -8.60 -14.36
C GLU A 310 -0.34 -8.26 -15.11
N ILE A 311 0.64 -7.64 -14.44
CA ILE A 311 1.96 -7.36 -15.00
C ILE A 311 2.66 -8.67 -15.35
N ALA A 312 2.75 -9.59 -14.39
CA ALA A 312 3.34 -10.93 -14.58
C ALA A 312 2.69 -11.65 -15.77
N LYS A 313 1.35 -11.63 -15.84
CA LYS A 313 0.62 -12.20 -16.96
C LYS A 313 1.02 -11.58 -18.29
N ASN A 314 1.05 -10.26 -18.38
CA ASN A 314 1.39 -9.56 -19.61
C ASN A 314 2.87 -9.75 -20.00
N LEU A 315 3.79 -9.90 -19.05
CA LEU A 315 5.19 -10.20 -19.29
C LEU A 315 5.37 -11.62 -19.85
N VAL A 316 4.74 -12.63 -19.22
CA VAL A 316 4.78 -14.03 -19.71
C VAL A 316 4.19 -14.13 -21.12
N GLN A 317 3.10 -13.41 -21.39
CA GLN A 317 2.47 -13.33 -22.70
C GLN A 317 3.17 -12.39 -23.69
N LYS A 318 4.28 -11.76 -23.29
CA LYS A 318 5.07 -10.80 -24.11
C LYS A 318 4.26 -9.62 -24.66
N LYS A 319 3.21 -9.22 -23.93
CA LYS A 319 2.34 -8.07 -24.25
C LYS A 319 2.88 -6.75 -23.72
N VAL A 320 3.78 -6.80 -22.74
CA VAL A 320 4.47 -5.63 -22.19
C VAL A 320 5.94 -5.97 -21.96
N SER A 321 6.82 -4.97 -22.02
CA SER A 321 8.23 -5.10 -21.65
C SER A 321 8.44 -4.68 -20.19
N PRO A 322 9.36 -5.32 -19.45
CA PRO A 322 9.65 -4.99 -18.06
C PRO A 322 10.18 -3.56 -17.84
N THR A 323 10.58 -2.86 -18.90
CA THR A 323 11.05 -1.46 -18.84
C THR A 323 10.07 -0.47 -19.48
N ASN A 324 8.85 -0.89 -19.82
CA ASN A 324 7.83 -0.02 -20.42
C ASN A 324 7.01 0.71 -19.34
N LEU A 325 7.46 1.89 -18.93
CA LEU A 325 6.79 2.72 -17.92
C LEU A 325 5.31 2.95 -18.20
N ASN A 326 4.96 3.32 -19.44
CA ASN A 326 3.56 3.62 -19.78
C ASN A 326 2.68 2.38 -19.71
N GLY A 327 3.18 1.23 -20.18
CA GLY A 327 2.46 -0.04 -20.11
C GLY A 327 2.25 -0.51 -18.66
N ILE A 328 3.30 -0.46 -17.84
CA ILE A 328 3.21 -0.83 -16.42
C ILE A 328 2.29 0.13 -15.66
N LYS A 329 2.44 1.44 -15.88
CA LYS A 329 1.55 2.46 -15.28
C LYS A 329 0.08 2.22 -15.65
N LEU A 330 -0.20 1.89 -16.92
CA LEU A 330 -1.55 1.61 -17.38
C LEU A 330 -2.14 0.40 -16.64
N ILE A 331 -1.40 -0.71 -16.55
CA ILE A 331 -1.86 -1.92 -15.85
C ILE A 331 -2.17 -1.62 -14.37
N VAL A 332 -1.26 -0.93 -13.67
CA VAL A 332 -1.46 -0.56 -12.26
C VAL A 332 -2.65 0.39 -12.09
N THR A 333 -2.83 1.33 -13.02
CA THR A 333 -3.96 2.26 -12.98
C THR A 333 -5.31 1.56 -13.21
N GLU A 334 -5.37 0.62 -14.16
CA GLU A 334 -6.60 -0.13 -14.40
C GLU A 334 -6.93 -1.08 -13.24
N ALA A 335 -5.92 -1.72 -12.63
CA ALA A 335 -6.12 -2.49 -11.40
C ALA A 335 -6.70 -1.60 -10.27
N ALA A 336 -6.16 -0.40 -10.07
CA ALA A 336 -6.66 0.54 -9.06
C ALA A 336 -8.12 0.98 -9.34
N LYS A 337 -8.47 1.19 -10.62
CA LYS A 337 -9.85 1.54 -11.02
C LYS A 337 -10.88 0.47 -10.70
N THR A 338 -10.48 -0.80 -10.64
CA THR A 338 -11.40 -1.87 -10.19
C THR A 338 -11.79 -1.74 -8.72
N LYS A 339 -10.95 -1.09 -7.90
CA LYS A 339 -11.19 -0.85 -6.47
C LYS A 339 -11.85 0.50 -6.21
N TYR A 340 -11.44 1.50 -6.98
CA TYR A 340 -11.95 2.85 -6.91
C TYR A 340 -11.98 3.45 -8.32
N PRO A 341 -13.16 3.58 -8.98
CA PRO A 341 -13.25 3.97 -10.40
C PRO A 341 -12.60 5.31 -10.76
N LYS A 342 -12.42 6.20 -9.79
CA LYS A 342 -11.75 7.51 -9.95
C LYS A 342 -10.26 7.46 -9.62
N ALA A 343 -9.68 6.27 -9.46
CA ALA A 343 -8.27 6.09 -9.19
C ALA A 343 -7.42 6.75 -10.27
N ALA A 344 -6.41 7.49 -9.81
CA ALA A 344 -5.47 8.20 -10.65
C ALA A 344 -4.10 8.07 -10.01
N LEU A 345 -3.15 7.52 -10.77
CA LEU A 345 -1.79 7.34 -10.31
C LEU A 345 -0.80 8.10 -11.19
N GLU A 346 0.19 8.66 -10.52
CA GLU A 346 1.44 9.08 -11.12
C GLU A 346 2.46 7.96 -10.96
N ALA A 347 3.35 7.83 -11.94
CA ALA A 347 4.39 6.82 -11.92
C ALA A 347 5.66 7.38 -12.56
N ARG A 348 6.80 7.01 -12.01
CA ARG A 348 8.13 7.25 -12.58
C ARG A 348 9.02 6.05 -12.32
N THR A 349 10.21 6.05 -12.91
CA THR A 349 11.25 5.09 -12.57
C THR A 349 12.19 5.65 -11.51
N LEU A 350 12.82 4.77 -10.72
CA LEU A 350 13.92 5.12 -9.84
C LEU A 350 15.23 5.07 -10.63
N SER A 351 15.79 6.24 -10.99
CA SER A 351 17.08 6.29 -11.70
C SER A 351 18.21 5.64 -10.89
N PRO A 352 19.10 4.83 -11.50
CA PRO A 352 19.20 4.51 -12.94
C PRO A 352 18.37 3.28 -13.39
N TYR A 353 17.56 2.69 -12.51
CA TYR A 353 16.86 1.43 -12.72
C TYR A 353 15.58 1.60 -13.55
N LYS A 354 15.57 1.02 -14.76
CA LYS A 354 14.44 1.14 -15.70
C LYS A 354 13.25 0.24 -15.38
N ASN A 355 13.46 -0.80 -14.58
CA ASN A 355 12.44 -1.77 -14.14
C ASN A 355 11.92 -1.50 -12.72
N TYR A 356 12.37 -0.41 -12.08
CA TYR A 356 11.97 -0.02 -10.74
C TYR A 356 10.98 1.13 -10.82
N TYR A 357 9.70 0.85 -10.58
CA TYR A 357 8.61 1.80 -10.72
C TYR A 357 8.17 2.33 -9.37
N MET A 358 8.06 3.65 -9.27
CA MET A 358 7.61 4.35 -8.08
C MET A 358 6.27 5.02 -8.37
N PHE A 359 5.28 4.81 -7.50
CA PHE A 359 3.90 5.23 -7.69
C PHE A 359 3.44 6.21 -6.61
N ILE A 360 2.62 7.18 -7.02
CA ILE A 360 1.83 8.04 -6.13
C ILE A 360 0.37 7.91 -6.54
N HIS A 361 -0.50 7.65 -5.57
CA HIS A 361 -1.92 7.78 -5.79
C HIS A 361 -2.37 9.22 -5.51
N LYS A 362 -3.26 9.76 -6.34
CA LYS A 362 -3.94 11.01 -6.01
C LYS A 362 -4.78 10.84 -4.73
N SER A 363 -4.56 11.69 -3.73
CA SER A 363 -5.31 11.64 -2.47
C SER A 363 -6.77 12.01 -2.66
N VAL A 364 -7.61 11.45 -1.80
CA VAL A 364 -9.03 11.80 -1.62
C VAL A 364 -9.20 12.52 -0.30
N ILE A 365 -10.12 13.50 -0.26
CA ILE A 365 -10.44 14.31 0.90
C ILE A 365 -11.86 13.97 1.36
N PHE A 366 -11.98 13.49 2.60
CA PHE A 366 -13.27 13.15 3.19
C PHE A 366 -14.13 14.41 3.40
N GLY A 367 -15.43 14.30 3.13
CA GLY A 367 -16.39 15.40 3.14
C GLY A 367 -16.33 16.33 1.94
N VAL A 368 -15.40 16.11 1.00
CA VAL A 368 -15.24 16.91 -0.23
C VAL A 368 -15.39 16.04 -1.47
N ASP A 369 -14.63 14.95 -1.54
CA ASP A 369 -14.72 14.00 -2.64
C ASP A 369 -15.92 13.05 -2.47
N LYS A 370 -16.51 12.64 -3.59
CA LYS A 370 -17.63 11.69 -3.63
C LYS A 370 -17.13 10.26 -3.82
N PHE A 371 -17.59 9.36 -2.95
CA PHE A 371 -17.23 7.94 -2.93
C PHE A 371 -18.37 7.05 -3.41
#